data_AF-A0A938S6Y6-F1
#
_entry.id   AF-A0A938S6Y6-F1
#
_cell.length_a   1.000
_cell.length_b   1.000
_cell.length_c   1.000
_cell.angle_alpha   90.00
_cell.angle_beta   90.00
_cell.angle_gamma   90.00
#
_symmetry.space_group_name_H-M   'P 1'
#
loop_
_entity.id
_entity.type
_entity.pdbx_description
1 polymer ?
#
loop_
_entity_poly.entity_id
_entity_poly.type
_entity_poly.pdbx_seq_one_letter_code
_entity_poly.pdbx_strand_id
1 'polypeptide(L)'
;MIRYYGAFSNARRACPAASGSAWPPEAQATPQEGADSGEEFARARRRSWARLVKKVFEADPLVCPRCRGPLTIISLIGDGPVIEKILRHLKLWDRAERSPPPPAA
;
A
#
# COMPACT_ATOMS: atom_id res chain seq x y z
N MET A 1 11.24 12.41 -1.34
CA MET A 1 9.81 12.69 -1.12
C MET A 1 9.03 12.21 -2.35
N ILE A 2 8.39 11.05 -2.30
CA ILE A 2 7.61 10.53 -3.45
C ILE A 2 6.26 11.27 -3.46
N ARG A 3 6.06 12.11 -4.47
CA ARG A 3 4.80 12.82 -4.69
C ARG A 3 3.96 12.00 -5.66
N TYR A 4 2.82 11.50 -5.19
CA TYR A 4 1.84 10.86 -6.06
C TYR A 4 1.10 11.95 -6.84
N TYR A 5 1.02 11.81 -8.16
CA TYR A 5 0.23 12.67 -9.04
C TYR A 5 -0.82 11.82 -9.79
N GLY A 6 -1.92 12.46 -10.18
CA GLY A 6 -2.98 11.80 -10.97
C GLY A 6 -3.87 10.86 -10.16
N ALA A 7 -4.45 9.85 -10.82
CA ALA A 7 -5.51 8.98 -10.28
C ALA A 7 -5.15 8.23 -8.98
N PHE A 8 -3.86 8.07 -8.70
CA PHE A 8 -3.35 7.38 -7.52
C PHE A 8 -2.99 8.32 -6.35
N SER A 9 -3.31 9.61 -6.47
CA SER A 9 -3.12 10.57 -5.37
C SER A 9 -4.14 10.28 -4.26
N ASN A 10 -3.69 10.25 -2.99
CA ASN A 10 -4.56 10.02 -1.83
C ASN A 10 -5.72 11.03 -1.73
N ALA A 11 -5.58 12.21 -2.32
CA ALA A 11 -6.63 13.23 -2.39
C ALA A 11 -7.94 12.69 -3.01
N ARG A 12 -7.88 11.78 -3.99
CA ARG A 12 -9.09 11.20 -4.60
C ARG A 12 -9.83 10.23 -3.69
N ARG A 13 -9.15 9.57 -2.74
CA ARG A 13 -9.81 8.73 -1.72
C ARG A 13 -10.47 9.53 -0.62
N ALA A 14 -10.04 10.77 -0.43
CA ALA A 14 -10.58 11.70 0.56
C ALA A 14 -11.68 12.62 0.01
N CYS A 15 -11.95 12.61 -1.31
CA CYS A 15 -13.11 13.28 -1.88
C CYS A 15 -14.26 12.26 -2.03
N PRO A 16 -15.34 12.37 -1.24
CA PRO A 16 -16.62 11.79 -1.65
C PRO A 16 -16.98 12.46 -2.98
N ALA A 17 -17.28 11.67 -4.00
CA ALA A 17 -17.70 12.19 -5.28
C ALA A 17 -18.93 13.09 -5.10
N ALA A 18 -18.74 14.40 -5.23
CA ALA A 18 -19.83 15.35 -5.37
C ALA A 18 -20.37 15.23 -6.80
N SER A 19 -21.41 14.41 -6.98
CA SER A 19 -22.55 14.72 -7.84
C SER A 19 -23.68 13.72 -7.61
N GLY A 20 -24.67 14.09 -6.81
CA GLY A 20 -25.95 13.36 -6.76
C GLY A 20 -26.70 13.32 -5.42
N SER A 21 -27.20 14.47 -4.98
CA SER A 21 -28.33 14.68 -4.05
C SER A 21 -28.17 14.41 -2.54
N ALA A 22 -28.64 15.43 -1.80
CA ALA A 22 -29.27 15.47 -0.47
C ALA A 22 -28.50 14.93 0.76
N TRP A 23 -28.06 15.88 1.58
CA TRP A 23 -27.65 15.72 2.97
C TRP A 23 -28.85 15.40 3.88
N PRO A 24 -28.70 14.51 4.89
CA PRO A 24 -29.47 14.58 6.13
C PRO A 24 -28.58 14.84 7.37
N PRO A 25 -29.17 15.29 8.50
CA PRO A 25 -28.46 16.13 9.44
C PRO A 25 -27.58 15.46 10.48
N GLU A 26 -26.56 16.23 10.87
CA GLU A 26 -25.89 16.27 12.18
C GLU A 26 -26.15 15.08 13.11
N ALA A 27 -25.23 14.10 13.08
CA ALA A 27 -25.02 13.21 14.19
C ALA A 27 -23.99 13.85 15.13
N GLN A 28 -24.50 14.40 16.23
CA GLN A 28 -23.72 14.93 17.34
C GLN A 28 -22.76 13.84 17.86
N ALA A 29 -21.47 14.14 17.84
CA ALA A 29 -20.45 13.27 18.43
C ALA A 29 -20.46 13.46 19.95
N THR A 30 -21.07 12.52 20.66
CA THR A 30 -20.83 12.33 22.10
C THR A 30 -19.37 11.90 22.29
N PRO A 31 -18.58 12.55 23.17
CA PRO A 31 -17.25 12.07 23.52
C PRO A 31 -17.35 10.69 24.18
N GLN A 32 -16.95 9.65 23.46
CA GLN A 32 -16.85 8.31 24.04
C GLN A 32 -15.53 8.21 24.81
N GLU A 33 -15.64 8.14 26.14
CA GLU A 33 -14.57 7.74 27.05
C GLU A 33 -14.20 6.27 26.78
N GLY A 34 -13.25 6.07 25.87
CA GLY A 34 -12.68 4.78 25.50
C GLY A 34 -11.52 4.88 24.50
N ALA A 35 -10.92 6.06 24.39
CA ALA A 35 -10.02 6.43 23.28
C ALA A 35 -8.58 5.89 23.42
N ASP A 36 -8.15 5.45 24.60
CA ASP A 36 -6.73 5.18 24.85
C ASP A 36 -6.20 3.93 24.11
N SER A 37 -7.00 2.85 24.08
CA SER A 37 -6.60 1.57 23.44
C SER A 37 -6.58 1.63 21.91
N GLY A 38 -7.54 2.33 21.30
CA GLY A 38 -7.64 2.49 19.85
C GLY A 38 -6.55 3.40 19.28
N GLU A 39 -6.18 4.44 20.01
CA GLU A 39 -5.13 5.38 19.59
C GLU A 39 -3.74 4.76 19.66
N GLU A 40 -3.45 3.96 20.69
CA GLU A 40 -2.18 3.26 20.83
C GLU A 40 -2.01 2.20 19.71
N PHE A 41 -3.05 1.43 19.42
CA PHE A 41 -3.08 0.50 18.29
C PHE A 41 -2.84 1.21 16.95
N ALA A 42 -3.49 2.36 16.73
CA ALA A 42 -3.29 3.17 15.53
C ALA A 42 -1.85 3.72 15.44
N ARG A 43 -1.27 4.13 16.57
CA ARG A 43 0.13 4.61 16.66
C ARG A 43 1.12 3.49 16.36
N ALA A 44 0.90 2.28 16.89
CA ALA A 44 1.71 1.11 16.59
C ALA A 44 1.68 0.76 15.10
N ARG A 45 0.49 0.79 14.47
CA ARG A 45 0.34 0.56 13.02
C ARG A 45 1.09 1.60 12.18
N ARG A 46 0.99 2.89 12.53
CA ARG A 46 1.73 3.97 11.84
C ARG A 46 3.24 3.76 11.94
N ARG A 47 3.76 3.38 13.12
CA ARG A 47 5.18 3.05 13.33
C ARG A 47 5.62 1.86 12.47
N SER A 48 4.82 0.78 12.46
CA SER A 48 5.09 -0.40 11.64
C SER A 48 5.08 -0.08 10.14
N TRP A 49 4.11 0.71 9.67
CA TRP A 49 4.05 1.17 8.29
C TRP A 49 5.26 2.03 7.91
N ALA A 50 5.63 3.01 8.75
CA ALA A 50 6.81 3.84 8.53
C ALA A 50 8.10 2.99 8.45
N ARG A 51 8.23 1.96 9.30
CA ARG A 51 9.35 1.01 9.25
C ARG A 51 9.41 0.24 7.92
N LEU A 52 8.26 -0.15 7.37
CA LEU A 52 8.18 -0.83 6.07
C LEU A 52 8.51 0.11 4.92
N VAL A 53 7.95 1.32 4.91
CA VAL A 53 8.24 2.34 3.89
C VAL A 53 9.72 2.67 3.89
N LYS A 54 10.36 2.82 5.06
CA LYS A 54 11.80 3.09 5.16
C LYS A 54 12.67 2.06 4.41
N LYS A 55 12.23 0.80 4.26
CA LYS A 55 12.99 -0.23 3.54
C LYS A 55 12.99 -0.04 2.02
N VAL A 56 11.98 0.64 1.49
CA VAL A 56 11.81 0.88 0.04
C VAL A 56 11.97 2.35 -0.33
N PHE A 57 11.99 3.24 0.65
CA PHE A 57 12.20 4.67 0.46
C PHE A 57 13.60 4.89 -0.11
N GLU A 58 13.70 5.74 -1.14
CA GLU A 58 14.95 6.05 -1.86
C GLU A 58 15.54 4.91 -2.71
N ALA A 59 14.92 3.72 -2.74
CA ALA A 59 15.29 2.69 -3.70
C ALA A 59 14.76 3.07 -5.09
N ASP A 60 15.66 3.23 -6.07
CA ASP A 60 15.30 3.43 -7.47
C ASP A 60 15.08 2.06 -8.16
N PRO A 61 13.83 1.68 -8.49
CA PRO A 61 13.54 0.42 -9.17
C PRO A 61 14.03 0.39 -10.63
N LEU A 62 14.43 1.55 -11.19
CA LEU A 62 14.93 1.67 -12.55
C LEU A 62 16.46 1.58 -12.63
N VAL A 63 17.13 1.15 -11.56
CA VAL A 63 18.56 0.86 -11.56
C VAL A 63 18.79 -0.65 -11.51
N CYS A 64 19.56 -1.17 -12.46
CA CYS A 64 19.88 -2.59 -12.50
C CYS A 64 20.73 -3.00 -11.28
N PRO A 65 20.34 -4.03 -10.49
CA PRO A 65 21.10 -4.46 -9.32
C PRO A 65 22.44 -5.12 -9.67
N ARG A 66 22.64 -5.55 -10.94
CA ARG A 66 23.87 -6.20 -11.40
C ARG A 66 24.89 -5.23 -11.95
N CYS A 67 24.48 -4.33 -12.85
CA CYS A 67 25.38 -3.43 -13.58
C CYS A 67 25.19 -1.94 -13.24
N ARG A 68 24.20 -1.58 -12.42
CA ARG A 68 23.82 -0.20 -12.07
C ARG A 68 23.44 0.72 -13.24
N GLY A 69 23.19 0.16 -14.42
CA GLY A 69 22.67 0.91 -15.56
C GLY A 69 21.18 1.26 -15.41
N PRO A 70 20.69 2.24 -16.19
CA PRO A 70 19.27 2.60 -16.23
C PRO A 70 18.44 1.48 -16.88
N LEU A 71 17.27 1.21 -16.33
CA LEU A 71 16.25 0.31 -16.85
C LEU A 71 15.07 1.11 -17.41
N THR A 72 14.43 0.57 -18.44
CA THR A 72 13.24 1.17 -19.06
C THR A 72 12.04 0.25 -18.87
N ILE A 73 10.87 0.81 -18.59
CA ILE A 73 9.61 0.05 -18.54
C ILE A 73 9.19 -0.27 -19.97
N ILE A 74 9.17 -1.56 -20.32
CA ILE A 74 8.78 -2.04 -21.67
C ILE A 74 7.27 -2.28 -21.73
N SER A 75 6.68 -2.83 -20.67
CA SER A 75 5.24 -3.10 -20.60
C SER A 75 4.75 -3.22 -19.16
N LEU A 76 3.45 -3.05 -18.98
CA LEU A 76 2.74 -3.35 -17.73
C LEU A 76 1.89 -4.59 -17.96
N ILE A 77 2.18 -5.67 -17.24
CA ILE A 77 1.48 -6.95 -17.37
C ILE A 77 0.51 -7.07 -16.20
N GLY A 78 -0.79 -7.02 -16.49
CA GLY A 78 -1.87 -7.16 -15.50
C GLY A 78 -2.67 -8.46 -15.61
N ASP A 79 -2.46 -9.25 -16.66
CA ASP A 79 -3.19 -10.49 -16.89
C ASP A 79 -2.65 -11.62 -16.01
N GLY A 80 -3.52 -12.18 -15.15
CA GLY A 80 -3.16 -13.22 -14.17
C GLY A 80 -2.53 -14.46 -14.81
N PRO A 81 -3.16 -15.08 -15.83
CA PRO A 81 -2.60 -16.21 -16.55
C PRO A 81 -1.20 -15.94 -17.15
N VAL A 82 -0.97 -14.76 -17.73
CA VAL A 82 0.35 -14.38 -18.24
C VAL A 82 1.38 -14.24 -17.12
N ILE A 83 1.00 -13.60 -16.01
CA ILE A 83 1.86 -13.46 -14.82
C ILE A 83 2.25 -14.86 -14.30
N GLU A 84 1.29 -15.76 -14.15
CA GLU A 84 1.55 -17.14 -13.71
C GLU A 84 2.52 -17.86 -14.66
N LYS A 85 2.29 -17.79 -15.97
CA LYS A 85 3.17 -18.41 -16.97
C LYS A 85 4.61 -17.91 -16.86
N ILE A 86 4.80 -16.60 -16.70
CA ILE A 86 6.13 -15.99 -16.52
C ILE A 86 6.77 -16.48 -15.22
N LEU A 87 6.04 -16.45 -14.11
CA LEU A 87 6.56 -16.86 -12.80
C LEU A 87 6.92 -18.35 -12.77
N ARG A 88 6.13 -19.22 -13.42
CA ARG A 88 6.43 -20.65 -13.57
C ARG A 88 7.69 -20.87 -14.39
N HIS A 89 7.85 -20.16 -15.51
CA HIS A 89 9.07 -20.22 -16.32
C HIS A 89 10.32 -19.82 -15.52
N LEU A 90 10.20 -18.82 -14.65
CA LEU A 90 11.27 -18.36 -13.76
C LEU A 90 11.45 -19.22 -12.50
N LYS A 91 10.64 -20.27 -12.30
CA LYS A 91 10.60 -21.09 -11.08
C LYS A 91 10.35 -20.28 -9.80
N LEU A 92 9.57 -19.20 -9.91
CA LEU A 92 9.22 -18.29 -8.81
C LEU A 92 7.77 -18.45 -8.33
N TRP A 93 6.97 -19.29 -8.99
CA TRP A 93 5.56 -19.49 -8.64
C TRP A 93 5.38 -20.14 -7.27
N ASP A 94 6.19 -21.15 -6.94
CA ASP A 94 6.05 -21.95 -5.72
C ASP A 94 6.72 -21.31 -4.49
N ARG A 95 6.93 -19.98 -4.48
CA ARG A 95 7.61 -19.32 -3.37
C ARG A 95 6.77 -19.48 -2.11
N ALA A 96 7.36 -20.08 -1.08
CA ALA A 96 6.72 -20.34 0.20
C ALA A 96 5.94 -19.10 0.67
N GLU A 97 4.66 -19.32 0.97
CA GLU A 97 3.78 -18.33 1.54
C GLU A 97 4.47 -17.72 2.77
N ARG A 98 4.40 -16.39 2.93
CA ARG A 98 5.00 -15.76 4.11
C ARG A 98 4.46 -16.46 5.35
N SER A 99 5.37 -16.92 6.21
CA SER A 99 4.99 -17.52 7.48
C SER A 99 4.00 -16.59 8.19
N PRO A 100 2.90 -17.15 8.75
CA PRO A 100 1.93 -16.34 9.46
C PRO A 100 2.65 -15.52 10.54
N PRO A 101 2.19 -14.29 10.83
CA PRO A 101 2.78 -13.51 11.90
C PRO A 101 2.72 -14.31 13.20
N PRO A 102 3.76 -14.25 14.05
CA PRO A 102 3.72 -14.91 15.36
C PRO A 102 2.52 -14.39 16.16
N PRO A 103 1.88 -15.24 17.00
CA PRO A 103 0.76 -14.83 17.83
C PRO A 103 1.18 -13.67 18.75
N ALA A 104 0.28 -12.71 18.94
CA ALA A 104 0.50 -11.62 19.89
C ALA A 104 0.62 -12.19 21.31
N ALA A 105 1.67 -11.79 22.03
CA ALA A 105 1.88 -12.13 23.44
C ALA A 105 1.08 -11.20 24.35
#